data_AF-A0A5K1GCG9-F1
#
_entry.id   AF-A0A5K1GCG9-F1
#
_cell.length_a   1.000
_cell.length_b   1.000
_cell.length_c   1.000
_cell.angle_alpha   90.00
_cell.angle_beta   90.00
_cell.angle_gamma   90.00
#
_symmetry.space_group_name_H-M   'P 1'
#
loop_
_entity.id
_entity.type
_entity.pdbx_description
1 polymer ?
#
loop_
_entity_poly.entity_id
_entity_poly.type
_entity_poly.pdbx_seq_one_letter_code
_entity_poly.pdbx_strand_id
1 'polypeptide(L)' 'GNVVQFEHGYLVETIVEGNKIGISPHSIRLAPDGELFAVDSENSNIMRITPPLSQ' A
#
# COMPACT_ATOMS: atom_id res chain seq x y z
N GLY A 1 20.51 -9.29 2.72
CA GLY A 1 19.10 -9.01 2.40
C GLY A 1 18.90 -7.52 2.32
N ASN A 2 17.90 -7.05 1.58
CA ASN A 2 17.56 -5.62 1.57
C ASN A 2 17.02 -5.24 2.96
N VAL A 3 17.63 -4.25 3.59
CA VAL A 3 17.19 -3.72 4.88
C VAL A 3 16.38 -2.47 4.61
N VAL A 4 15.16 -2.42 5.13
CA VAL A 4 14.34 -1.19 5.13
C VAL A 4 14.77 -0.38 6.34
N GLN A 5 15.13 0.89 6.12
CA GLN A 5 15.51 1.83 7.17
C GLN A 5 14.60 3.05 7.07
N PHE A 6 14.12 3.52 8.22
CA PHE A 6 13.26 4.69 8.33
C PHE A 6 14.03 5.84 8.99
N GLU A 7 13.67 7.06 8.60
CA GLU A 7 14.20 8.26 9.22
C GLU A 7 13.64 8.43 10.65
N HIS A 8 14.47 8.97 11.55
CA HIS A 8 14.02 9.29 12.90
C HIS A 8 12.95 10.39 12.89
N GLY A 9 11.93 10.26 13.75
CA GLY A 9 10.84 11.23 13.88
C GLY A 9 9.58 10.87 13.09
N TYR A 10 9.59 9.80 12.31
CA TYR A 10 8.42 9.29 11.60
C TYR A 10 7.90 8.01 12.24
N LEU A 11 6.59 7.93 12.46
CA LEU A 11 5.89 6.66 12.73
C LEU A 11 5.63 5.98 11.39
N VAL A 12 6.12 4.76 11.25
CA VAL A 12 5.87 3.95 10.05
C VAL A 12 5.12 2.69 10.44
N GLU A 13 3.99 2.48 9.79
CA GLU A 13 3.14 1.31 9.98
C GLU A 13 2.86 0.65 8.63
N THR A 14 2.90 -0.67 8.60
CA THR A 14 2.42 -1.45 7.46
C THR A 14 0.90 -1.60 7.56
N ILE A 15 0.18 -1.03 6.61
CA ILE A 15 -1.29 -1.13 6.54
C ILE A 15 -1.73 -2.37 5.76
N VAL A 16 -0.99 -2.75 4.72
CA VAL A 16 -1.31 -3.89 3.87
C VAL A 16 -0.04 -4.44 3.23
N GLU A 17 0.06 -5.76 3.13
CA GLU A 17 1.11 -6.43 2.36
C GLU A 17 0.50 -6.97 1.06
N GLY A 18 0.93 -6.45 -0.10
CA GLY A 18 0.31 -6.78 -1.40
C GLY A 18 0.31 -8.27 -1.73
N ASN A 19 1.41 -8.96 -1.44
CA ASN A 19 1.55 -10.40 -1.60
C ASN A 19 0.49 -11.20 -0.82
N LYS A 20 0.05 -10.72 0.36
CA LYS A 20 -0.98 -11.39 1.17
C LYS A 20 -2.38 -11.28 0.55
N ILE A 21 -2.61 -10.28 -0.30
CA ILE A 21 -3.90 -10.06 -0.97
C ILE A 21 -3.83 -10.38 -2.48
N GLY A 22 -2.74 -11.02 -2.92
CA GLY A 22 -2.59 -11.48 -4.30
C GLY A 22 -2.38 -10.37 -5.33
N ILE A 23 -1.79 -9.24 -4.93
CA ILE A 23 -1.43 -8.15 -5.85
C ILE A 23 0.07 -7.87 -5.82
N SER A 24 0.59 -7.35 -6.94
CA SER A 24 1.92 -6.73 -7.01
C SER A 24 1.75 -5.21 -7.16
N PRO A 25 1.82 -4.44 -6.05
CA PRO A 25 1.58 -3.00 -6.11
C PRO A 25 2.64 -2.30 -6.96
N HIS A 26 2.19 -1.55 -7.97
CA HIS A 26 3.05 -0.76 -8.84
C HIS A 26 2.97 0.74 -8.53
N SER A 27 1.76 1.25 -8.29
CA SER A 27 1.53 2.66 -7.98
C SER A 27 0.40 2.80 -6.98
N ILE A 28 0.51 3.82 -6.13
CA ILE A 28 -0.58 4.29 -5.27
C ILE A 28 -1.16 5.58 -5.86
N ARG A 29 -2.48 5.73 -5.83
CA ARG A 29 -3.20 6.93 -6.24
C ARG A 29 -4.09 7.43 -5.10
N LEU A 30 -4.08 8.73 -4.88
CA LEU A 30 -4.97 9.42 -3.95
C LEU A 30 -6.07 10.10 -4.77
N ALA A 31 -7.34 9.78 -4.48
CA ALA A 31 -8.48 10.45 -5.07
C ALA A 31 -8.75 11.80 -4.37
N PRO A 32 -9.48 12.74 -5.02
CA PRO A 32 -9.77 14.05 -4.43
C PRO A 32 -10.53 14.01 -3.10
N ASP A 33 -11.25 12.92 -2.83
CA ASP A 33 -11.98 12.67 -1.59
C ASP A 33 -11.12 12.03 -0.48
N GLY A 34 -9.86 11.72 -0.77
CA GLY A 34 -8.92 11.11 0.17
C GLY A 34 -8.86 9.58 0.11
N GLU A 35 -9.60 8.92 -0.78
CA GLU A 35 -9.50 7.47 -0.94
C GLU A 35 -8.17 7.05 -1.59
N LEU A 36 -7.60 5.94 -1.12
CA LEU A 36 -6.36 5.37 -1.63
C LEU A 36 -6.64 4.18 -2.56
N PHE A 37 -5.94 4.12 -3.68
CA PHE A 37 -6.02 3.03 -4.64
C PHE A 37 -4.65 2.47 -4.96
N ALA A 38 -4.50 1.15 -4.92
CA ALA A 38 -3.35 0.43 -5.45
C ALA A 38 -3.63 -0.05 -6.88
N VAL A 39 -2.69 0.21 -7.77
CA VAL A 39 -2.67 -0.31 -9.14
C VAL A 39 -1.73 -1.52 -9.17
N ASP A 40 -2.26 -2.67 -9.61
CA ASP A 40 -1.52 -3.91 -9.75
C ASP A 40 -0.85 -4.01 -11.13
N SER A 41 0.46 -4.27 -11.16
CA SER A 41 1.23 -4.44 -12.40
C SER A 41 0.92 -5.74 -13.13
N GLU A 42 0.58 -6.81 -12.41
CA GLU A 42 0.48 -8.16 -13.01
C GLU A 42 -0.93 -8.44 -13.51
N ASN A 43 -1.94 -8.07 -12.72
CA ASN A 43 -3.33 -8.43 -13.02
C ASN A 43 -4.15 -7.28 -13.62
N SER A 44 -3.56 -6.09 -13.81
CA SER A 44 -4.25 -4.89 -14.32
C SER A 44 -5.50 -4.50 -13.51
N ASN A 45 -5.51 -4.84 -12.21
CA ASN A 45 -6.59 -4.53 -11.29
C ASN A 45 -6.30 -3.22 -10.52
N ILE A 46 -7.38 -2.54 -10.12
CA ILE A 46 -7.32 -1.39 -9.22
C ILE A 46 -8.06 -1.78 -7.94
N MET A 47 -7.37 -1.71 -6.80
CA MET A 47 -7.94 -2.03 -5.49
C MET A 47 -8.03 -0.78 -4.62
N ARG A 48 -9.17 -0.62 -3.94
CA ARG A 48 -9.34 0.42 -2.92
C ARG A 48 -8.73 -0.04 -1.59
N ILE A 49 -7.94 0.82 -0.96
CA ILE A 49 -7.35 0.63 0.36
C ILE A 49 -8.13 1.50 1.36
N THR A 50 -8.71 0.87 2.38
CA THR A 50 -9.48 1.57 3.43
C THR A 50 -8.78 1.38 4.78
N PRO A 51 -8.09 2.39 5.33
CA PRO A 51 -7.49 2.29 6.66
C PRO A 51 -8.54 2.20 7.79
N PRO A 52 -8.19 1.61 8.96
CA PRO A 52 -7.00 0.81 9.22
C PRO A 52 -7.28 -0.66 8.89
N LEU A 53 -6.45 -1.27 8.05
CA LEU A 53 -6.43 -2.74 7.86
C LEU A 53 -5.49 -3.42 8.88
N SER A 54 -4.85 -2.64 9.75
CA SER A 54 -4.06 -3.10 10.88
C SER A 54 -4.95 -3.36 12.11
N GLN A 55 -4.89 -4.60 12.59
CA GLN A 55 -5.12 -4.99 14.00
C GLN A 55 -3.76 -5.35 14.58
#